data_AF-A0A7Y8IV63-F1
#
_entry.id   AF-A0A7Y8IV63-F1
#
_cell.length_a   1.000
_cell.length_b   1.000
_cell.length_c   1.000
_cell.angle_alpha   90.00
_cell.angle_beta   90.00
_cell.angle_gamma   90.00
#
_symmetry.space_group_name_H-M   'P 1'
#
loop_
_entity.id
_entity.type
_entity.pdbx_description
1 polymer ?
#
loop_
_entity_poly.entity_id
_entity_poly.type
_entity_poly.pdbx_seq_one_letter_code
_entity_poly.pdbx_strand_id
1 'polypeptide(L)'
;MKKLKVMNSKGISVLFLVIAMLLMVTIGYVFSYLIPTKQKSVVFPIQSTQAFFIAQSGVEFAVRYATDNGWTTTTLLNNLNGITRNLGSGRFTLTYNYATYGDKLISIGEVPNAGERRRISVSSFTSFLPQGLAFAPGYDAPCWCLGTRRARFFIQNVGSSDITINAFSATWNDVGQPKTIQQIDMNLVQKYAGNYSSGSPFVNFNRGGNSQTISAGQVLEIVVYWSGNTNGNNIVINFQTPGGSIYTFNLDPGGGGLGSCPHPC
;
A
#
# COMPACT_ATOMS: atom_id res chain seq x y z
N MET A 1 67.44 -7.06 69.03
CA MET A 1 67.22 -6.35 67.74
C MET A 1 67.94 -7.11 66.62
N LYS A 2 67.19 -7.80 65.74
CA LYS A 2 67.77 -8.46 64.55
C LYS A 2 67.84 -7.44 63.41
N LYS A 3 69.04 -7.12 62.95
CA LYS A 3 69.28 -6.27 61.76
C LYS A 3 68.81 -7.03 60.51
N LEU A 4 67.80 -6.50 59.83
CA LEU A 4 67.38 -6.96 58.51
C LEU A 4 68.46 -6.58 57.49
N LYS A 5 69.02 -7.62 56.85
CA LYS A 5 70.07 -7.56 55.84
C LYS A 5 69.46 -6.97 54.56
N VAL A 6 69.86 -5.75 54.20
CA VAL A 6 69.45 -5.11 52.94
C VAL A 6 70.00 -5.95 51.78
N MET A 7 69.11 -6.67 51.10
CA MET A 7 69.44 -7.47 49.93
C MET A 7 69.67 -6.57 48.72
N ASN A 8 70.64 -6.96 47.89
CA ASN A 8 71.18 -6.25 46.75
C ASN A 8 70.08 -5.81 45.75
N SER A 9 69.77 -4.51 45.70
CA SER A 9 68.62 -3.93 44.96
C SER A 9 68.76 -3.95 43.44
N LYS A 10 69.96 -4.22 42.90
CA LYS A 10 70.22 -4.21 41.46
C LYS A 10 69.52 -5.36 40.71
N GLY A 11 69.34 -6.53 41.34
CA GLY A 11 68.68 -7.69 40.72
C GLY A 11 67.15 -7.55 40.61
N ILE A 12 66.52 -6.91 41.60
CA ILE A 12 65.07 -6.68 41.62
C ILE A 12 64.67 -5.63 40.57
N SER A 13 65.52 -4.61 40.37
CA SER A 13 65.28 -3.57 39.36
C SER A 13 65.28 -4.12 37.92
N VAL A 14 66.16 -5.07 37.60
CA VAL A 14 66.21 -5.72 36.28
C VAL A 14 64.97 -6.60 36.06
N LEU A 15 64.54 -7.35 37.09
CA LEU A 15 63.34 -8.18 37.01
C LEU A 15 62.09 -7.33 36.73
N PHE A 16 61.97 -6.18 37.41
CA PHE A 16 60.86 -5.27 37.20
C PHE A 16 60.82 -4.72 35.77
N LEU A 17 61.98 -4.41 35.18
CA LEU A 17 62.09 -3.91 33.81
C LEU A 17 61.65 -4.96 32.79
N VAL A 18 62.03 -6.22 32.98
CA VAL A 18 61.63 -7.33 32.09
C VAL A 18 60.11 -7.57 32.17
N ILE A 19 59.53 -7.53 33.38
CA ILE A 19 58.08 -7.66 33.55
C ILE A 19 57.35 -6.49 32.89
N ALA A 20 57.85 -5.25 33.05
CA ALA A 20 57.28 -4.08 32.42
C ALA A 20 57.32 -4.15 30.88
N MET A 21 58.43 -4.61 30.31
CA MET A 21 58.56 -4.83 28.86
C MET A 21 57.60 -5.91 28.35
N LEU A 22 57.49 -7.04 29.04
CA LEU A 22 56.53 -8.10 28.70
C LEU A 22 55.07 -7.62 28.76
N LEU A 23 54.74 -6.80 29.76
CA LEU A 23 53.39 -6.26 29.93
C LEU A 23 53.05 -5.27 28.81
N MET A 24 53.99 -4.40 28.41
CA MET A 24 53.82 -3.51 27.25
C MET A 24 53.61 -4.28 25.94
N VAL A 25 54.39 -5.35 25.69
CA VAL A 25 54.22 -6.19 24.49
C VAL A 25 52.86 -6.88 24.49
N THR A 26 52.41 -7.38 25.66
CA THR A 26 51.10 -8.04 25.78
C THR A 26 49.95 -7.07 25.52
N ILE A 27 50.04 -5.84 26.05
CA ILE A 27 49.07 -4.77 25.77
C ILE A 27 49.06 -4.39 24.29
N GLY A 28 50.24 -4.22 23.69
CA GLY A 28 50.37 -3.92 22.25
C GLY A 28 49.77 -5.01 21.36
N TYR A 29 49.96 -6.28 21.73
CA TYR A 29 49.34 -7.42 21.06
C TYR A 29 47.82 -7.40 21.17
N VAL A 30 47.27 -7.17 22.36
CA VAL A 30 45.81 -7.09 22.57
C VAL A 30 45.19 -5.94 21.77
N PHE A 31 45.78 -4.74 21.77
CA PHE A 31 45.26 -3.63 20.98
C PHE A 31 45.37 -3.86 19.48
N SER A 32 46.46 -4.46 19.01
CA SER A 32 46.62 -4.82 17.59
C SER A 32 45.56 -5.84 17.15
N TYR A 33 45.12 -6.72 18.04
CA TYR A 33 44.03 -7.67 17.78
C TYR A 33 42.63 -7.03 17.82
N LEU A 34 42.44 -5.98 18.64
CA LEU A 34 41.15 -5.29 18.77
C LEU A 34 40.85 -4.29 17.65
N ILE A 35 41.87 -3.75 16.95
CA ILE A 35 41.66 -2.79 15.86
C ILE A 35 40.96 -3.43 14.64
N PRO A 36 41.39 -4.60 14.12
CA PRO A 36 40.72 -5.26 13.00
C PRO A 36 39.30 -5.73 13.32
N THR A 37 39.05 -6.11 14.57
CA THR A 37 37.72 -6.58 15.01
C THR A 37 36.69 -5.45 15.04
N LYS A 38 37.10 -4.22 15.36
CA LYS A 38 36.25 -3.01 15.25
C LYS A 38 35.80 -2.75 13.81
N GLN A 39 36.68 -2.90 12.84
CA GLN A 39 36.35 -2.64 11.43
C GLN A 39 35.34 -3.67 10.87
N LYS A 40 35.49 -4.95 11.20
CA LYS A 40 34.50 -5.99 10.82
C LYS A 40 33.14 -5.79 11.50
N SER A 41 33.13 -5.24 12.72
CA SER A 41 31.88 -4.99 13.46
C SER A 41 31.02 -3.87 12.88
N VAL A 42 31.58 -2.90 12.13
CA VAL A 42 30.83 -1.78 11.53
C VAL A 42 30.19 -2.18 10.19
N VAL A 43 30.79 -3.11 9.45
CA VAL A 43 30.28 -3.60 8.17
C VAL A 43 28.96 -4.37 8.35
N PHE A 44 28.83 -5.12 9.45
CA PHE A 44 27.65 -5.93 9.74
C PHE A 44 26.36 -5.11 9.86
N PRO A 45 26.27 -4.02 10.67
CA PRO A 45 25.09 -3.14 10.70
C PRO A 45 24.72 -2.55 9.34
N ILE A 46 25.71 -2.11 8.55
CA ILE A 46 25.43 -1.46 7.25
C ILE A 46 24.79 -2.45 6.28
N GLN A 47 25.39 -3.61 6.10
CA GLN A 47 24.91 -4.64 5.18
C GLN A 47 23.58 -5.25 5.67
N SER A 48 23.42 -5.40 6.98
CA SER A 48 22.16 -5.77 7.62
C SER A 48 21.05 -4.76 7.33
N THR A 49 21.30 -3.47 7.53
CA THR A 49 20.33 -2.40 7.26
C THR A 49 19.98 -2.34 5.77
N GLN A 50 20.97 -2.53 4.89
CA GLN A 50 20.73 -2.64 3.46
C GLN A 50 19.80 -3.83 3.14
N ALA A 51 20.09 -5.03 3.66
CA ALA A 51 19.23 -6.20 3.47
C ALA A 51 17.80 -5.98 4.02
N PHE A 52 17.66 -5.24 5.12
CA PHE A 52 16.35 -4.87 5.67
C PHE A 52 15.57 -3.95 4.72
N PHE A 53 16.17 -2.88 4.21
CA PHE A 53 15.50 -1.99 3.26
C PHE A 53 15.15 -2.71 1.94
N ILE A 54 16.02 -3.61 1.46
CA ILE A 54 15.72 -4.45 0.29
C ILE A 54 14.50 -5.34 0.56
N ALA A 55 14.40 -5.94 1.75
CA ALA A 55 13.24 -6.74 2.14
C ALA A 55 11.97 -5.87 2.18
N GLN A 56 12.06 -4.63 2.69
CA GLN A 56 10.94 -3.69 2.75
C GLN A 56 10.47 -3.30 1.35
N SER A 57 11.39 -2.97 0.44
CA SER A 57 11.06 -2.69 -0.96
C SER A 57 10.38 -3.87 -1.63
N GLY A 58 10.71 -5.11 -1.24
CA GLY A 58 9.99 -6.29 -1.72
C GLY A 58 8.52 -6.31 -1.31
N VAL A 59 8.18 -5.86 -0.11
CA VAL A 59 6.77 -5.75 0.34
C VAL A 59 6.03 -4.69 -0.48
N GLU A 60 6.62 -3.51 -0.65
CA GLU A 60 6.01 -2.43 -1.44
C GLU A 60 5.84 -2.84 -2.91
N PHE A 61 6.84 -3.51 -3.48
CA PHE A 61 6.77 -4.12 -4.80
C PHE A 61 5.62 -5.13 -4.87
N ALA A 62 5.46 -6.00 -3.88
CA ALA A 62 4.40 -7.01 -3.88
C ALA A 62 3.01 -6.39 -3.91
N VAL A 63 2.77 -5.32 -3.14
CA VAL A 63 1.48 -4.60 -3.13
C VAL A 63 1.18 -4.05 -4.52
N ARG A 64 2.14 -3.31 -5.11
CA ARG A 64 1.97 -2.73 -6.43
C ARG A 64 1.82 -3.80 -7.52
N TYR A 65 2.67 -4.81 -7.49
CA TYR A 65 2.66 -5.89 -8.48
C TYR A 65 1.36 -6.69 -8.42
N ALA A 66 0.86 -7.00 -7.22
CA ALA A 66 -0.44 -7.63 -7.05
C ALA A 66 -1.57 -6.72 -7.58
N THR A 67 -1.52 -5.42 -7.25
CA THR A 67 -2.51 -4.44 -7.72
C THR A 67 -2.53 -4.33 -9.24
N ASP A 68 -1.36 -4.17 -9.87
CA ASP A 68 -1.21 -4.03 -11.32
C ASP A 68 -1.68 -5.29 -12.08
N ASN A 69 -1.59 -6.47 -11.45
CA ASN A 69 -2.08 -7.74 -12.00
C ASN A 69 -3.53 -8.09 -11.56
N GLY A 70 -4.19 -7.23 -10.78
CA GLY A 70 -5.54 -7.50 -10.26
C GLY A 70 -5.61 -8.67 -9.27
N TRP A 71 -4.50 -9.03 -8.62
CA TRP A 71 -4.44 -10.12 -7.64
C TRP A 71 -4.90 -9.64 -6.28
N THR A 72 -6.20 -9.66 -6.04
CA THR A 72 -6.78 -9.17 -4.77
C THR A 72 -7.27 -10.29 -3.86
N THR A 73 -7.23 -11.54 -4.32
CA THR A 73 -7.65 -12.73 -3.54
C THR A 73 -6.46 -13.51 -3.02
N THR A 74 -6.63 -14.17 -1.87
CA THR A 74 -5.57 -15.02 -1.28
C THR A 74 -5.11 -16.13 -2.23
N THR A 75 -5.99 -16.65 -3.08
CA THR A 75 -5.65 -17.64 -4.10
C THR A 75 -4.74 -17.06 -5.19
N LEU A 76 -5.10 -15.91 -5.75
CA LEU A 76 -4.32 -15.24 -6.80
C LEU A 76 -2.97 -14.75 -6.27
N LEU A 77 -2.92 -14.34 -5.00
CA LEU A 77 -1.69 -13.89 -4.35
C LEU A 77 -0.64 -15.00 -4.18
N ASN A 78 -1.01 -16.28 -4.28
CA ASN A 78 -0.02 -17.37 -4.33
C ASN A 78 0.93 -17.24 -5.54
N ASN A 79 0.55 -16.49 -6.59
CA ASN A 79 1.43 -16.18 -7.71
C ASN A 79 2.61 -15.25 -7.34
N LEU A 80 2.59 -14.62 -6.14
CA LEU A 80 3.75 -13.90 -5.61
C LEU A 80 4.85 -14.84 -5.10
N ASN A 81 4.55 -16.12 -4.90
CA ASN A 81 5.49 -17.07 -4.34
C ASN A 81 6.69 -17.31 -5.26
N GLY A 82 7.91 -17.13 -4.72
CA GLY A 82 9.15 -17.35 -5.45
C GLY A 82 9.54 -16.21 -6.40
N ILE A 83 8.77 -15.10 -6.44
CA ILE A 83 9.18 -13.94 -7.22
C ILE A 83 10.44 -13.33 -6.62
N THR A 84 11.48 -13.20 -7.45
CA THR A 84 12.75 -12.58 -7.07
C THR A 84 13.05 -11.39 -7.98
N ARG A 85 13.53 -10.27 -7.42
CA ARG A 85 14.01 -9.11 -8.18
C ARG A 85 15.31 -8.57 -7.60
N ASN A 86 16.19 -8.13 -8.50
CA ASN A 86 17.45 -7.48 -8.13
C ASN A 86 17.19 -6.00 -7.83
N LEU A 87 17.86 -5.47 -6.80
CA LEU A 87 17.81 -4.08 -6.38
C LEU A 87 19.24 -3.63 -6.02
N GLY A 88 19.92 -2.96 -6.95
CA GLY A 88 21.32 -2.57 -6.79
C GLY A 88 22.22 -3.79 -6.56
N SER A 89 22.97 -3.79 -5.45
CA SER A 89 23.90 -4.88 -5.08
C SER A 89 23.24 -6.03 -4.32
N GLY A 90 21.91 -6.06 -4.22
CA GLY A 90 21.18 -7.11 -3.54
C GLY A 90 19.93 -7.53 -4.31
N ARG A 91 19.11 -8.36 -3.67
CA ARG A 91 17.85 -8.86 -4.23
C ARG A 91 16.86 -9.14 -3.12
N PHE A 92 15.56 -9.12 -3.45
CA PHE A 92 14.54 -9.68 -2.57
C PHE A 92 13.89 -10.89 -3.21
N THR A 93 13.38 -11.79 -2.38
CA THR A 93 12.51 -12.90 -2.78
C THR A 93 11.22 -12.86 -1.97
N LEU A 94 10.10 -12.99 -2.66
CA LEU A 94 8.77 -13.03 -2.08
C LEU A 94 8.31 -14.45 -1.85
N THR A 95 7.56 -14.63 -0.78
CA THR A 95 6.88 -15.87 -0.45
C THR A 95 5.51 -15.52 0.07
N TYR A 96 4.48 -15.94 -0.66
CA TYR A 96 3.11 -15.87 -0.23
C TYR A 96 2.50 -17.26 -0.46
N ASN A 97 2.10 -17.93 0.60
CA ASN A 97 1.46 -19.23 0.52
C ASN A 97 0.34 -19.28 1.55
N TYR A 98 -0.89 -19.12 1.07
CA TYR A 98 -2.07 -19.07 1.94
C TYR A 98 -2.28 -20.37 2.71
N ALA A 99 -2.04 -21.53 2.08
CA ALA A 99 -2.23 -22.84 2.70
C ALA A 99 -1.26 -23.10 3.86
N THR A 100 -0.02 -22.61 3.74
CA THR A 100 1.03 -22.84 4.76
C THR A 100 1.11 -21.71 5.79
N TYR A 101 0.92 -20.45 5.39
CA TYR A 101 1.21 -19.28 6.22
C TYR A 101 -0.01 -18.37 6.45
N GLY A 102 -1.18 -18.69 5.90
CA GLY A 102 -2.35 -17.83 5.90
C GLY A 102 -2.16 -16.59 5.02
N ASP A 103 -2.95 -15.54 5.27
CA ASP A 103 -2.79 -14.24 4.60
C ASP A 103 -1.54 -13.53 5.12
N LYS A 104 -0.36 -13.99 4.69
CA LYS A 104 0.94 -13.49 5.12
C LYS A 104 1.89 -13.42 3.95
N LEU A 105 2.39 -12.22 3.68
CA LEU A 105 3.50 -12.00 2.77
C LEU A 105 4.81 -12.07 3.54
N ILE A 106 5.78 -12.81 3.01
CA ILE A 106 7.16 -12.82 3.49
C ILE A 106 8.06 -12.26 2.38
N SER A 107 8.87 -11.26 2.72
CA SER A 107 9.91 -10.74 1.84
C SER A 107 11.27 -10.96 2.48
N ILE A 108 12.18 -11.60 1.76
CA ILE A 108 13.55 -11.84 2.20
C ILE A 108 14.49 -11.01 1.34
N GLY A 109 15.08 -9.97 1.91
CA GLY A 109 16.15 -9.18 1.31
C GLY A 109 17.51 -9.82 1.58
N GLU A 110 18.35 -9.86 0.55
CA GLU A 110 19.68 -10.46 0.56
C GLU A 110 20.69 -9.51 -0.08
N VAL A 111 21.87 -9.42 0.53
CA VAL A 111 23.07 -8.80 -0.07
C VAL A 111 24.09 -9.92 -0.30
N PRO A 112 24.13 -10.55 -1.50
CA PRO A 112 24.87 -11.80 -1.72
C PRO A 112 26.37 -11.69 -1.41
N ASN A 113 26.99 -10.56 -1.80
CA ASN A 113 28.43 -10.31 -1.58
C ASN A 113 28.80 -10.17 -0.09
N ALA A 114 27.81 -9.94 0.77
CA ALA A 114 27.96 -9.80 2.21
C ALA A 114 27.51 -11.05 2.98
N GLY A 115 26.78 -11.98 2.34
CA GLY A 115 26.12 -13.08 3.03
C GLY A 115 24.97 -12.66 3.95
N GLU A 116 24.59 -11.38 3.95
CA GLU A 116 23.58 -10.83 4.87
C GLU A 116 22.17 -11.01 4.32
N ARG A 117 21.25 -11.45 5.19
CA ARG A 117 19.85 -11.70 4.86
C ARG A 117 18.93 -11.17 5.96
N ARG A 118 17.87 -10.46 5.56
CA ARG A 118 16.82 -9.99 6.46
C ARG A 118 15.45 -10.40 5.93
N ARG A 119 14.56 -10.73 6.86
CA ARG A 119 13.20 -11.16 6.58
C ARG A 119 12.23 -10.15 7.16
N ILE A 120 11.29 -9.72 6.34
CA ILE A 120 10.09 -8.98 6.77
C ILE A 120 8.89 -9.89 6.53
N SER A 121 7.90 -9.84 7.42
CA SER A 121 6.67 -10.59 7.28
C SER A 121 5.49 -9.70 7.64
N VAL A 122 4.53 -9.62 6.73
CA VAL A 122 3.33 -8.81 6.86
C VAL A 122 2.15 -9.75 6.95
N SER A 123 1.48 -9.75 8.10
CA SER A 123 0.22 -10.47 8.30
C SER A 123 -0.94 -9.64 7.75
N SER A 124 -2.02 -10.31 7.37
CA SER A 124 -3.19 -9.70 6.74
C SER A 124 -2.82 -8.92 5.48
N PHE A 125 -1.99 -9.50 4.61
CA PHE A 125 -1.44 -8.82 3.44
C PHE A 125 -2.54 -8.29 2.50
N THR A 126 -3.65 -9.01 2.37
CA THR A 126 -4.81 -8.56 1.56
C THR A 126 -5.36 -7.21 2.00
N SER A 127 -5.20 -6.80 3.27
CA SER A 127 -5.65 -5.49 3.78
C SER A 127 -4.84 -4.31 3.24
N PHE A 128 -3.64 -4.56 2.71
CA PHE A 128 -2.79 -3.55 2.07
C PHE A 128 -3.09 -3.41 0.57
N LEU A 129 -3.92 -4.28 0.01
CA LEU A 129 -4.35 -4.21 -1.38
C LEU A 129 -5.58 -3.30 -1.49
N PRO A 130 -5.82 -2.68 -2.65
CA PRO A 130 -7.06 -1.94 -2.88
C PRO A 130 -8.26 -2.87 -2.64
N GLN A 131 -9.13 -2.47 -1.71
CA GLN A 131 -10.38 -3.16 -1.43
C GLN A 131 -11.55 -2.22 -1.69
N GLY A 132 -12.68 -2.79 -2.10
CA GLY A 132 -13.90 -2.03 -2.27
C GLY A 132 -14.19 -1.64 -3.72
N LEU A 133 -14.87 -0.51 -3.87
CA LEU A 133 -15.20 0.06 -5.17
C LEU A 133 -14.22 1.19 -5.49
N ALA A 134 -13.64 1.16 -6.69
CA ALA A 134 -12.77 2.21 -7.23
C ALA A 134 -13.20 2.57 -8.65
N PHE A 135 -12.68 3.66 -9.21
CA PHE A 135 -12.86 3.92 -10.65
C PHE A 135 -12.21 2.78 -11.46
N ALA A 136 -12.89 2.33 -12.50
CA ALA A 136 -12.40 1.23 -13.32
C ALA A 136 -11.18 1.67 -14.16
N PRO A 137 -9.98 1.10 -13.94
CA PRO A 137 -8.82 1.43 -14.75
C PRO A 137 -9.02 0.95 -16.19
N GLY A 138 -8.58 1.76 -17.16
CA GLY A 138 -8.71 1.44 -18.59
C GLY A 138 -10.06 1.78 -19.23
N TYR A 139 -10.99 2.36 -18.47
CA TYR A 139 -12.24 2.93 -18.99
C TYR A 139 -12.14 4.45 -19.10
N ASP A 140 -13.06 5.05 -19.85
CA ASP A 140 -13.15 6.50 -19.99
C ASP A 140 -13.27 7.17 -18.60
N ALA A 141 -12.55 8.27 -18.41
CA ALA A 141 -12.69 9.13 -17.23
C ALA A 141 -14.14 9.66 -17.12
N PRO A 142 -14.60 10.04 -15.91
CA PRO A 142 -15.93 10.65 -15.73
C PRO A 142 -16.17 11.78 -16.72
N CYS A 143 -17.27 11.71 -17.45
CA CYS A 143 -17.54 12.60 -18.57
C CYS A 143 -19.03 12.90 -18.71
N TRP A 144 -19.33 14.01 -19.39
CA TRP A 144 -20.66 14.44 -19.76
C TRP A 144 -21.13 13.76 -21.05
N CYS A 145 -22.35 13.25 -21.04
CA CYS A 145 -23.11 12.77 -22.19
C CYS A 145 -24.28 13.71 -22.51
N LEU A 146 -24.54 13.94 -23.80
CA LEU A 146 -25.65 14.76 -24.31
C LEU A 146 -25.74 16.13 -23.63
N GLY A 147 -24.75 16.98 -23.91
CA GLY A 147 -24.54 18.22 -23.15
C GLY A 147 -24.13 17.87 -21.72
N THR A 148 -24.55 18.66 -20.74
CA THR A 148 -24.22 18.45 -19.32
C THR A 148 -25.39 17.90 -18.51
N ARG A 149 -26.29 17.16 -19.16
CA ARG A 149 -27.48 16.59 -18.51
C ARG A 149 -27.23 15.21 -17.91
N ARG A 150 -26.23 14.49 -18.42
CA ARG A 150 -25.93 13.12 -18.01
C ARG A 150 -24.44 12.97 -17.74
N ALA A 151 -24.05 12.45 -16.60
CA ALA A 151 -22.66 12.09 -16.33
C ALA A 151 -22.52 10.57 -16.42
N ARG A 152 -21.49 10.09 -17.12
CA ARG A 152 -21.11 8.68 -17.18
C ARG A 152 -19.77 8.48 -16.48
N PHE A 153 -19.65 7.40 -15.74
CA PHE A 153 -18.39 6.91 -15.19
C PHE A 153 -18.46 5.41 -14.95
N PHE A 154 -17.30 4.79 -14.76
CA PHE A 154 -17.19 3.35 -14.53
C PHE A 154 -16.58 3.08 -13.17
N ILE A 155 -17.20 2.18 -12.41
CA ILE A 155 -16.64 1.69 -11.15
C ILE A 155 -16.33 0.21 -11.27
N GLN A 156 -15.34 -0.25 -10.52
CA GLN A 156 -14.96 -1.65 -10.43
C GLN A 156 -14.91 -2.07 -8.96
N ASN A 157 -15.41 -3.27 -8.67
CA ASN A 157 -15.10 -3.92 -7.42
C ASN A 157 -13.68 -4.51 -7.49
N VAL A 158 -12.73 -3.82 -6.87
CA VAL A 158 -11.33 -4.27 -6.78
C VAL A 158 -11.11 -5.24 -5.61
N GLY A 159 -12.12 -5.46 -4.77
CA GLY A 159 -12.07 -6.43 -3.68
C GLY A 159 -12.24 -7.88 -4.14
N SER A 160 -12.14 -8.79 -3.16
CA SER A 160 -12.25 -10.25 -3.36
C SER A 160 -13.66 -10.82 -3.13
N SER A 161 -14.59 -10.01 -2.65
CA SER A 161 -15.96 -10.40 -2.32
C SER A 161 -16.95 -9.51 -3.02
N ASP A 162 -18.15 -10.03 -3.26
CA ASP A 162 -19.24 -9.25 -3.82
C ASP A 162 -19.60 -8.07 -2.91
N ILE A 163 -19.83 -6.90 -3.50
CA ILE A 163 -20.25 -5.69 -2.79
C ILE A 163 -21.65 -5.35 -3.24
N THR A 164 -22.57 -5.24 -2.28
CA THR A 164 -23.93 -4.77 -2.54
C THR A 164 -24.08 -3.35 -2.04
N ILE A 165 -24.46 -2.44 -2.94
CA ILE A 165 -24.84 -1.06 -2.63
C ILE A 165 -26.36 -0.91 -2.74
N ASN A 166 -26.96 -0.12 -1.86
CA ASN A 166 -28.42 0.03 -1.77
C ASN A 166 -28.89 1.48 -1.62
N ALA A 167 -27.97 2.41 -1.41
CA ALA A 167 -28.28 3.83 -1.28
C ALA A 167 -27.17 4.68 -1.90
N PHE A 168 -27.50 5.94 -2.19
CA PHE A 168 -26.53 6.93 -2.62
C PHE A 168 -26.79 8.30 -1.97
N SER A 169 -25.76 9.12 -1.92
CA SER A 169 -25.85 10.57 -1.74
C SER A 169 -24.91 11.24 -2.75
N ALA A 170 -25.12 12.52 -3.03
CA ALA A 170 -24.28 13.28 -3.95
C ALA A 170 -24.25 14.76 -3.56
N THR A 171 -23.11 15.39 -3.80
CA THR A 171 -22.91 16.82 -3.67
C THR A 171 -22.27 17.36 -4.93
N TRP A 172 -22.64 18.56 -5.32
CA TRP A 172 -22.04 19.32 -6.42
C TRP A 172 -22.33 20.80 -6.20
N ASN A 173 -21.51 21.68 -6.76
CA ASN A 173 -21.85 23.09 -6.81
C ASN A 173 -22.48 23.40 -8.17
N ASP A 174 -23.75 23.79 -8.16
CA ASP A 174 -24.41 24.31 -9.35
C ASP A 174 -24.07 25.80 -9.54
N VAL A 175 -23.77 26.18 -10.78
CA VAL A 175 -23.74 27.58 -11.19
C VAL A 175 -25.10 27.93 -11.81
N GLY A 176 -25.98 28.58 -11.04
CA GLY A 176 -27.29 29.05 -11.51
C GLY A 176 -28.48 28.36 -10.83
N GLN A 177 -29.40 27.85 -11.64
CA GLN A 177 -30.64 27.22 -11.13
C GLN A 177 -30.33 25.84 -10.53
N PRO A 178 -30.75 25.56 -9.28
CA PRO A 178 -30.54 24.26 -8.64
C PRO A 178 -31.08 23.13 -9.53
N LYS A 179 -30.22 22.16 -9.83
CA LYS A 179 -30.62 20.93 -10.51
C LYS A 179 -30.82 19.82 -9.50
N THR A 180 -31.52 18.79 -9.93
CA THR A 180 -31.76 17.59 -9.13
C THR A 180 -31.34 16.38 -9.94
N ILE A 181 -30.77 15.37 -9.28
CA ILE A 181 -30.59 14.06 -9.89
C ILE A 181 -31.98 13.42 -9.96
N GLN A 182 -32.38 13.06 -11.17
CA GLN A 182 -33.67 12.43 -11.45
C GLN A 182 -33.58 10.92 -11.60
N GLN A 183 -32.43 10.43 -12.06
CA GLN A 183 -32.24 9.03 -12.36
C GLN A 183 -30.78 8.63 -12.21
N ILE A 184 -30.57 7.40 -11.74
CA ILE A 184 -29.26 6.73 -11.75
C ILE A 184 -29.47 5.36 -12.35
N ASP A 185 -28.73 5.08 -13.41
CA ASP A 185 -28.68 3.77 -14.06
C ASP A 185 -27.35 3.11 -13.74
N MET A 186 -27.40 1.79 -13.54
CA MET A 186 -26.25 0.94 -13.31
C MET A 186 -26.32 -0.25 -14.27
N ASN A 187 -25.39 -0.33 -15.24
CA ASN A 187 -25.44 -1.28 -16.36
C ASN A 187 -26.83 -1.35 -17.01
N LEU A 188 -27.35 -0.19 -17.46
CA LEU A 188 -28.66 -0.04 -18.11
C LEU A 188 -29.88 -0.39 -17.24
N VAL A 189 -29.69 -0.73 -15.96
CA VAL A 189 -30.78 -0.95 -15.01
C VAL A 189 -30.95 0.30 -14.15
N GLN A 190 -32.11 0.94 -14.26
CA GLN A 190 -32.44 2.07 -13.41
C GLN A 190 -32.54 1.64 -11.94
N LYS A 191 -31.72 2.25 -11.08
CA LYS A 191 -31.69 2.02 -9.62
C LYS A 191 -32.37 3.13 -8.84
N TYR A 192 -32.39 4.33 -9.37
CA TYR A 192 -33.05 5.47 -8.76
C TYR A 192 -33.94 6.22 -9.74
N ALA A 193 -35.09 6.68 -9.23
CA ALA A 193 -35.99 7.63 -9.86
C ALA A 193 -36.50 8.62 -8.81
N GLY A 194 -36.30 9.93 -8.97
CA GLY A 194 -36.77 10.91 -8.00
C GLY A 194 -36.36 12.35 -8.28
N ASN A 195 -36.20 13.14 -7.22
CA ASN A 195 -35.74 14.54 -7.28
C ASN A 195 -34.73 14.76 -6.15
N TYR A 196 -33.54 14.17 -6.29
CA TYR A 196 -32.49 14.29 -5.30
C TYR A 196 -31.75 15.64 -5.45
N SER A 197 -31.76 16.46 -4.41
CA SER A 197 -31.04 17.75 -4.38
C SER A 197 -29.62 17.60 -3.85
N SER A 198 -28.68 18.40 -4.36
CA SER A 198 -27.29 18.44 -3.90
C SER A 198 -27.20 18.56 -2.38
N GLY A 199 -26.41 17.70 -1.73
CA GLY A 199 -26.21 17.73 -0.27
C GLY A 199 -27.34 17.11 0.56
N SER A 200 -28.37 16.52 -0.08
CA SER A 200 -29.39 15.78 0.67
C SER A 200 -28.81 14.53 1.35
N PRO A 201 -29.41 14.02 2.44
CA PRO A 201 -29.00 12.75 3.05
C PRO A 201 -29.06 11.57 2.07
N PHE A 202 -28.47 10.43 2.45
CA PHE A 202 -28.56 9.20 1.67
C PHE A 202 -30.01 8.83 1.36
N VAL A 203 -30.26 8.47 0.10
CA VAL A 203 -31.54 7.94 -0.36
C VAL A 203 -31.36 6.53 -0.88
N ASN A 204 -32.30 5.65 -0.52
CA ASN A 204 -32.30 4.27 -1.00
C ASN A 204 -32.62 4.21 -2.49
N PHE A 205 -32.03 3.24 -3.17
CA PHE A 205 -32.50 2.83 -4.49
C PHE A 205 -33.95 2.37 -4.39
N ASN A 206 -34.76 2.83 -5.34
CA ASN A 206 -36.20 2.63 -5.36
C ASN A 206 -36.68 2.01 -6.69
N ARG A 207 -35.74 1.55 -7.51
CA ARG A 207 -35.96 0.86 -8.79
C ARG A 207 -34.96 -0.29 -8.93
N GLY A 208 -35.20 -1.19 -9.88
CA GLY A 208 -34.24 -2.24 -10.26
C GLY A 208 -33.83 -3.18 -9.12
N GLY A 209 -34.74 -3.48 -8.19
CA GLY A 209 -34.49 -4.37 -7.05
C GLY A 209 -33.99 -3.71 -5.77
N ASN A 210 -33.93 -2.37 -5.71
CA ASN A 210 -33.50 -1.56 -4.54
C ASN A 210 -32.05 -1.80 -4.09
N SER A 211 -31.25 -2.49 -4.90
CA SER A 211 -29.83 -2.72 -4.65
C SER A 211 -29.09 -3.02 -5.96
N GLN A 212 -27.77 -2.95 -5.92
CA GLN A 212 -26.88 -3.41 -6.98
C GLN A 212 -25.73 -4.19 -6.35
N THR A 213 -25.60 -5.47 -6.72
CA THR A 213 -24.46 -6.30 -6.37
C THR A 213 -23.40 -6.21 -7.47
N ILE A 214 -22.16 -6.00 -7.08
CA ILE A 214 -21.00 -5.87 -7.96
C ILE A 214 -20.04 -6.98 -7.56
N SER A 215 -19.92 -8.00 -8.40
CA SER A 215 -19.05 -9.13 -8.12
C SER A 215 -17.56 -8.74 -8.17
N ALA A 216 -16.71 -9.52 -7.50
CA ALA A 216 -15.27 -9.27 -7.51
C ALA A 216 -14.72 -9.15 -8.96
N GLY A 217 -13.98 -8.07 -9.23
CA GLY A 217 -13.44 -7.74 -10.56
C GLY A 217 -14.44 -7.18 -11.57
N GLN A 218 -15.75 -7.19 -11.27
CA GLN A 218 -16.79 -6.69 -12.17
C GLN A 218 -16.68 -5.18 -12.33
N VAL A 219 -16.73 -4.72 -13.59
CA VAL A 219 -16.89 -3.31 -13.95
C VAL A 219 -18.37 -3.01 -14.16
N LEU A 220 -18.81 -1.88 -13.63
CA LEU A 220 -20.17 -1.38 -13.68
C LEU A 220 -20.17 0.04 -14.27
N GLU A 221 -20.92 0.23 -15.34
CA GLU A 221 -21.21 1.55 -15.88
C GLU A 221 -22.28 2.23 -15.01
N ILE A 222 -22.04 3.49 -14.65
CA ILE A 222 -22.99 4.33 -13.93
C ILE A 222 -23.30 5.56 -14.78
N VAL A 223 -24.59 5.81 -15.00
CA VAL A 223 -25.08 7.01 -15.68
C VAL A 223 -26.02 7.76 -14.76
N VAL A 224 -25.70 9.02 -14.49
CA VAL A 224 -26.47 9.90 -13.60
C VAL A 224 -27.15 10.96 -14.45
N TYR A 225 -28.44 11.16 -14.23
CA TYR A 225 -29.26 12.06 -15.02
C TYR A 225 -29.74 13.22 -14.15
N TRP A 226 -29.50 14.44 -14.60
CA TRP A 226 -30.01 15.66 -13.99
C TRP A 226 -31.33 16.10 -14.65
N SER A 227 -32.12 16.86 -13.90
CA SER A 227 -33.37 17.47 -14.37
C SER A 227 -33.22 18.43 -15.54
N GLY A 228 -32.00 18.86 -15.86
CA GLY A 228 -31.63 19.59 -17.06
C GLY A 228 -30.11 19.66 -17.19
N ASN A 229 -29.62 20.47 -18.13
CA ASN A 229 -28.19 20.77 -18.22
C ASN A 229 -27.72 21.42 -16.90
N THR A 230 -26.74 20.81 -16.25
CA THR A 230 -26.07 21.34 -15.06
C THR A 230 -24.68 21.84 -15.45
N ASN A 231 -24.20 22.95 -14.88
CA ASN A 231 -22.78 23.29 -14.96
C ASN A 231 -22.09 22.90 -13.65
N GLY A 232 -22.53 21.78 -13.08
CA GLY A 232 -22.09 21.28 -11.80
C GLY A 232 -20.58 21.04 -11.81
N ASN A 233 -19.89 21.59 -10.82
CA ASN A 233 -18.49 21.28 -10.54
C ASN A 233 -18.34 20.65 -9.16
N ASN A 234 -17.17 20.06 -8.90
CA ASN A 234 -16.88 19.33 -7.66
C ASN A 234 -17.96 18.26 -7.37
N ILE A 235 -18.32 17.49 -8.40
CA ILE A 235 -19.36 16.48 -8.31
C ILE A 235 -18.81 15.28 -7.54
N VAL A 236 -19.35 15.02 -6.36
CA VAL A 236 -19.02 13.89 -5.51
C VAL A 236 -20.25 13.01 -5.37
N ILE A 237 -20.10 11.71 -5.63
CA ILE A 237 -21.16 10.72 -5.47
C ILE A 237 -20.69 9.66 -4.48
N ASN A 238 -21.53 9.39 -3.49
CA ASN A 238 -21.28 8.38 -2.47
C ASN A 238 -22.27 7.24 -2.65
N PHE A 239 -21.80 6.01 -2.65
CA PHE A 239 -22.63 4.81 -2.56
C PHE A 239 -22.48 4.17 -1.19
N GLN A 240 -23.58 3.69 -0.63
CA GLN A 240 -23.59 3.07 0.68
C GLN A 240 -24.02 1.60 0.57
N THR A 241 -23.37 0.74 1.35
CA THR A 241 -23.77 -0.67 1.54
C THR A 241 -24.86 -0.79 2.61
N PRO A 242 -25.62 -1.88 2.64
CA PRO A 242 -26.57 -2.14 3.73
C PRO A 242 -25.93 -2.12 5.13
N GLY A 243 -24.62 -2.42 5.22
CA GLY A 243 -23.83 -2.38 6.46
C GLY A 243 -23.29 -0.98 6.82
N GLY A 244 -23.61 0.05 6.02
CA GLY A 244 -23.22 1.43 6.29
C GLY A 244 -21.87 1.86 5.76
N SER A 245 -21.10 0.97 5.11
CA SER A 245 -19.84 1.34 4.45
C SER A 245 -20.09 2.28 3.27
N ILE A 246 -19.25 3.31 3.11
CA ILE A 246 -19.42 4.35 2.10
C ILE A 246 -18.26 4.31 1.10
N TYR A 247 -18.59 4.32 -0.19
CA TYR A 247 -17.64 4.45 -1.31
C TYR A 247 -17.84 5.80 -1.97
N THR A 248 -16.80 6.62 -1.99
CA THR A 248 -16.86 8.02 -2.45
C THR A 248 -16.16 8.17 -3.80
N PHE A 249 -16.84 8.80 -4.76
CA PHE A 249 -16.36 9.04 -6.12
C PHE A 249 -16.41 10.53 -6.42
N ASN A 250 -15.25 11.17 -6.47
CA ASN A 250 -15.13 12.54 -6.94
C ASN A 250 -14.96 12.52 -8.46
N LEU A 251 -16.01 12.89 -9.19
CA LEU A 251 -16.02 12.89 -10.65
C LEU A 251 -15.24 14.08 -11.23
N ASP A 252 -15.15 15.19 -10.49
CA ASP A 252 -14.49 16.42 -10.91
C ASP A 252 -13.55 16.94 -9.81
N PRO A 253 -12.40 16.27 -9.57
CA PRO A 253 -11.48 16.66 -8.51
C PRO A 253 -10.81 18.02 -8.73
N GLY A 254 -10.78 18.52 -9.97
CA GLY A 254 -10.23 19.83 -10.32
C GLY A 254 -11.21 20.99 -10.19
N GLY A 255 -12.51 20.71 -10.03
CA GLY A 255 -13.56 21.72 -10.02
C GLY A 255 -13.77 22.43 -11.36
N GLY A 256 -13.21 21.88 -12.44
CA GLY A 256 -13.25 22.46 -13.79
C GLY A 256 -14.49 22.05 -14.60
N GLY A 257 -15.30 21.15 -14.05
CA GLY A 257 -16.35 20.43 -14.77
C GLY A 257 -15.81 19.20 -15.50
N LEU A 258 -16.73 18.30 -15.87
CA LEU A 258 -16.39 17.09 -16.62
C LEU A 258 -16.13 17.41 -18.10
N GLY A 259 -15.26 16.63 -18.76
CA GLY A 259 -15.11 16.66 -20.22
C GLY A 259 -16.28 16.01 -20.94
N SER A 260 -16.35 16.11 -22.27
CA SER A 260 -17.33 15.35 -23.07
C SER A 260 -16.92 13.90 -23.24
N CYS A 261 -17.87 12.97 -23.19
CA CYS A 261 -17.60 11.56 -23.42
C CYS A 261 -17.15 11.29 -24.87
N PRO A 262 -16.14 10.43 -25.09
CA PRO A 262 -15.67 10.10 -26.44
C PRO A 262 -16.66 9.23 -27.23
N HIS A 263 -17.53 8.50 -26.52
CA HIS A 263 -18.56 7.65 -27.09
C HIS A 263 -19.94 8.08 -26.59
N PRO A 264 -20.98 8.02 -27.44
CA PRO A 264 -22.34 8.35 -27.03
C PRO A 264 -22.82 7.47 -25.87
N CYS A 265 -23.74 8.05 -25.12
CA CYS A 265 -24.59 7.48 -24.10
C CYS A 265 -26.04 7.85 -24.51
#